data_AF-A0A415G485-F1
#
_entry.id   AF-A0A415G485-F1
#
_cell.length_a   1.000
_cell.length_b   1.000
_cell.length_c   1.000
_cell.angle_alpha   90.00
_cell.angle_beta   90.00
_cell.angle_gamma   90.00
#
_symmetry.space_group_name_H-M   'P 1'
#
loop_
_entity.id
_entity.type
_entity.pdbx_description
1 polymer ?
#
loop_
_entity_poly.entity_id
_entity_poly.type
_entity_poly.pdbx_seq_one_letter_code
_entity_poly.pdbx_strand_id
1 'polypeptide(L)'
;MIINKMENGIWTSIDTERNEVLCTIESLGNHIYKATNSFLKITAEVFPIDEYRTYAKCIENKNRTKNGIYRKSRKLMDSNMKWLVCMLEEYGFIRKPKTIS
;
A
#
# COMPACT_ATOMS: atom_id res chain seq x y z
N MET A 1 -2.49 -20.79 5.43
CA MET A 1 -3.14 -20.43 4.15
C MET A 1 -3.32 -18.91 4.15
N ILE A 2 -2.95 -18.23 3.07
CA ILE A 2 -3.13 -16.78 2.95
C ILE A 2 -4.41 -16.50 2.20
N ILE A 3 -5.27 -15.66 2.77
CA ILE A 3 -6.47 -15.14 2.11
C ILE A 3 -6.39 -13.63 1.98
N ASN A 4 -6.93 -13.11 0.88
CA ASN A 4 -7.03 -11.69 0.62
C ASN A 4 -8.50 -11.31 0.49
N LYS A 5 -8.90 -10.18 1.08
CA LYS A 5 -10.28 -9.69 1.01
C LYS A 5 -10.33 -8.18 0.80
N MET A 6 -11.38 -7.72 0.13
CA MET A 6 -11.66 -6.30 -0.12
C MET A 6 -13.02 -5.97 0.47
N GLU A 7 -13.05 -5.16 1.53
CA GLU A 7 -14.27 -4.77 2.24
C GLU A 7 -14.21 -3.28 2.57
N ASN A 8 -15.27 -2.52 2.26
CA ASN A 8 -15.38 -1.09 2.59
C ASN A 8 -14.19 -0.22 2.14
N GLY A 9 -13.59 -0.52 0.98
CA GLY A 9 -12.42 0.23 0.47
C GLY A 9 -11.10 -0.11 1.19
N ILE A 10 -11.08 -1.21 1.95
CA ILE A 10 -9.89 -1.74 2.63
C ILE A 10 -9.58 -3.12 2.06
N TRP A 11 -8.39 -3.25 1.50
CA TRP A 11 -7.82 -4.54 1.15
C TRP A 11 -7.03 -5.08 2.34
N THR A 12 -7.23 -6.34 2.69
CA THR A 12 -6.57 -7.01 3.81
C THR A 12 -6.04 -8.37 3.39
N SER A 13 -4.79 -8.67 3.76
CA SER A 13 -4.17 -9.99 3.65
C SER A 13 -4.02 -10.62 5.02
N ILE A 14 -4.48 -11.87 5.17
CA ILE A 14 -4.57 -12.59 6.44
C ILE A 14 -3.93 -13.98 6.28
N ASP A 15 -3.04 -14.34 7.19
CA ASP A 15 -2.64 -15.73 7.39
C ASP A 15 -3.64 -16.42 8.32
N THR A 16 -4.46 -17.31 7.77
CA THR A 16 -5.53 -17.99 8.51
C THR A 16 -5.00 -19.04 9.48
N GLU A 17 -3.79 -19.56 9.28
CA GLU A 17 -3.20 -20.54 10.21
C GLU A 17 -2.70 -19.86 11.48
N ARG A 18 -2.17 -18.64 11.33
CA ARG A 18 -1.67 -17.83 12.45
C ARG A 18 -2.71 -16.86 13.01
N ASN A 19 -3.86 -16.74 12.34
CA ASN A 19 -4.87 -15.73 12.61
C ASN A 19 -4.26 -14.31 12.67
N GLU A 20 -3.35 -14.02 11.74
CA GLU A 20 -2.55 -12.79 11.73
C GLU A 20 -2.85 -11.95 10.49
N VAL A 21 -3.07 -10.65 10.68
CA VAL A 21 -3.16 -9.68 9.58
C VAL A 21 -1.75 -9.35 9.10
N LEU A 22 -1.43 -9.76 7.87
CA LEU A 22 -0.12 -9.54 7.26
C LEU A 22 0.01 -8.11 6.73
N CYS A 23 -1.04 -7.60 6.08
CA CYS A 23 -1.03 -6.31 5.43
C CYS A 23 -2.46 -5.75 5.29
N THR A 24 -2.57 -4.43 5.35
CA THR A 24 -3.79 -3.69 5.01
C THR A 24 -3.44 -2.55 4.06
N ILE A 25 -4.31 -2.30 3.10
CA ILE A 25 -4.28 -1.11 2.23
C ILE A 25 -5.67 -0.47 2.30
N GLU A 26 -5.71 0.78 2.74
CA GLU A 26 -6.93 1.55 2.97
C GLU A 26 -6.94 2.76 2.03
N SER A 27 -8.06 2.97 1.34
CA SER A 27 -8.33 4.24 0.65
C SER A 27 -8.82 5.27 1.66
N LEU A 28 -8.11 6.39 1.78
CA LEU A 28 -8.47 7.53 2.63
C LEU A 28 -9.28 8.60 1.87
N GLY A 29 -9.63 8.34 0.60
CA GLY A 29 -10.24 9.31 -0.30
C GLY A 29 -9.22 10.26 -0.93
N ASN A 30 -9.66 11.03 -1.94
CA ASN A 30 -8.81 12.00 -2.66
C ASN A 30 -7.48 11.41 -3.17
N HIS A 31 -7.50 10.18 -3.68
CA HIS A 31 -6.31 9.47 -4.16
C HIS A 31 -5.23 9.22 -3.09
N ILE A 32 -5.59 9.31 -1.80
CA ILE A 32 -4.68 9.02 -0.69
C ILE A 32 -4.89 7.57 -0.24
N TYR A 33 -3.79 6.83 -0.11
CA TYR A 33 -3.80 5.45 0.33
C TYR A 33 -2.85 5.25 1.49
N LYS A 34 -3.26 4.42 2.45
CA LYS A 34 -2.45 4.00 3.59
C LYS A 34 -2.24 2.50 3.55
N ALA A 35 -0.98 2.07 3.46
CA ALA A 35 -0.60 0.68 3.65
C ALA A 35 0.07 0.47 5.00
N THR A 36 -0.34 -0.58 5.72
CA THR A 36 0.23 -0.96 7.01
C THR A 36 0.48 -2.45 7.06
N ASN A 37 1.71 -2.84 7.42
CA ASN A 37 2.09 -4.19 7.81
C ASN A 37 2.86 -4.17 9.14
N SER A 38 3.33 -5.33 9.58
CA SER A 38 4.04 -5.49 10.86
C SER A 38 5.35 -4.69 10.97
N PHE A 39 5.92 -4.19 9.87
CA PHE A 39 7.20 -3.47 9.81
C PHE A 39 7.08 -2.03 9.33
N LEU A 40 6.05 -1.71 8.53
CA LEU A 40 5.93 -0.49 7.75
C LEU A 40 4.52 0.09 7.87
N LYS A 41 4.46 1.41 7.96
CA LYS A 41 3.26 2.20 7.70
C LYS A 41 3.62 3.29 6.70
N ILE A 42 3.00 3.26 5.53
CA ILE A 42 3.20 4.25 4.48
C ILE A 42 1.86 4.88 4.09
N THR A 43 1.84 6.19 3.92
CA THR A 43 0.71 6.95 3.38
C THR A 43 1.20 7.77 2.21
N ALA A 44 0.50 7.69 1.09
CA ALA A 44 0.88 8.38 -0.13
C ALA A 44 -0.34 8.82 -0.93
N GLU A 45 -0.16 9.89 -1.67
CA GLU A 45 -1.08 10.32 -2.73
C GLU A 45 -0.64 9.64 -4.02
N VAL A 46 -1.55 8.90 -4.66
CA VAL A 46 -1.26 8.11 -5.86
C VAL A 46 -2.43 8.20 -6.84
N PHE A 47 -2.21 8.68 -8.06
CA PHE A 47 -3.25 8.66 -9.09
C PHE A 47 -2.65 8.50 -10.49
N PRO A 48 -3.37 7.84 -11.42
CA PRO A 48 -2.93 7.77 -12.80
C PRO A 48 -2.96 9.18 -13.43
N ILE A 49 -1.87 9.57 -14.08
CA ILE A 49 -1.80 10.79 -14.90
C ILE A 49 -2.29 10.44 -16.31
N ASP A 50 -1.78 9.34 -16.86
CA ASP A 50 -2.16 8.78 -18.15
C ASP A 50 -1.96 7.26 -18.15
N GLU A 51 -2.05 6.63 -19.31
CA GLU A 51 -1.92 5.19 -19.46
C GLU A 51 -0.54 4.64 -19.08
N TYR A 52 0.50 5.46 -18.99
CA TYR A 52 1.88 5.03 -18.73
C TYR A 52 2.49 5.63 -17.46
N ARG A 53 1.88 6.70 -16.92
CA ARG A 53 2.42 7.47 -15.82
C ARG A 53 1.46 7.49 -14.64
N THR A 54 2.01 7.19 -13.48
CA THR A 54 1.34 7.32 -12.19
C THR A 54 2.02 8.43 -11.40
N TYR A 55 1.25 9.42 -10.97
CA TYR A 55 1.71 10.35 -9.95
C TYR A 55 1.78 9.61 -8.63
N ALA A 56 2.91 9.73 -7.92
CA ALA A 56 3.06 9.15 -6.60
C ALA A 56 3.86 10.10 -5.71
N LYS A 57 3.27 10.50 -4.58
CA LYS A 57 3.93 11.37 -3.59
C LYS A 57 3.76 10.80 -2.19
N CYS A 58 4.90 10.53 -1.55
CA CYS A 58 4.93 10.09 -0.16
C CYS A 58 4.47 11.22 0.78
N ILE A 59 3.48 10.93 1.62
CA ILE A 59 3.01 11.81 2.69
C ILE A 59 3.68 11.40 4.01
N GLU A 60 3.71 10.10 4.28
CA GLU A 60 4.31 9.53 5.48
C GLU A 60 4.96 8.18 5.20
N ASN A 61 6.21 7.99 5.61
CA ASN A 61 6.90 6.70 5.62
C ASN A 61 7.41 6.44 7.03
N LYS A 62 6.88 5.41 7.69
CA LYS A 62 7.23 5.04 9.06
C LYS A 62 7.64 3.58 9.14
N ASN A 63 8.74 3.30 9.81
CA ASN A 63 9.16 1.95 10.14
C ASN A 63 8.89 1.64 11.61
N ARG A 64 8.52 0.39 11.89
CA ARG A 64 8.34 -0.11 13.24
C ARG A 64 9.71 -0.32 13.88
N THR A 65 9.88 0.25 15.06
CA THR A 65 11.06 0.07 15.89
C THR A 65 11.00 -1.29 16.61
N LYS A 66 12.12 -1.72 17.19
CA LYS A 66 12.18 -2.92 18.05
C LYS A 66 11.17 -2.89 19.21
N ASN A 67 10.81 -1.69 19.68
CA ASN A 67 9.86 -1.48 20.77
C ASN A 67 8.40 -1.41 20.26
N GLY A 68 8.15 -1.75 19.00
CA GLY A 68 6.80 -1.78 18.42
C GLY A 68 6.24 -0.42 17.97
N ILE A 69 6.96 0.69 18.22
CA ILE A 69 6.53 2.05 17.88
C ILE A 69 6.90 2.38 16.44
N TYR A 70 5.99 2.96 15.67
CA TYR A 70 6.26 3.47 14.32
C TYR A 70 6.91 4.86 14.37
N ARG A 71 8.06 5.02 13.70
CA ARG A 71 8.78 6.31 13.60
C ARG A 71 9.02 6.68 12.16
N LYS A 72 8.99 7.99 11.87
CA LYS A 72 9.27 8.53 10.53
C LYS A 72 10.65 8.08 10.07
N SER A 73 10.75 7.63 8.83
CA SER A 73 11.98 7.14 8.22
C SER A 73 12.06 7.64 6.78
N ARG A 74 13.26 8.03 6.36
CA ARG A 74 13.56 8.25 4.92
C ARG A 74 14.14 7.01 4.26
N LYS A 75 14.59 6.01 5.04
CA LYS A 75 15.16 4.78 4.49
C LYS A 75 14.08 3.99 3.74
N LEU A 76 14.47 3.47 2.58
CA LEU A 76 13.64 2.65 1.70
C LEU A 76 12.35 3.33 1.22
N MET A 77 12.25 4.66 1.32
CA MET A 77 11.05 5.39 0.91
C MET A 77 10.69 5.09 -0.54
N ASP A 78 11.65 5.15 -1.46
CA ASP A 78 11.40 4.92 -2.88
C ASP A 78 10.97 3.46 -3.16
N SER A 79 11.61 2.50 -2.51
CA SER A 79 11.24 1.08 -2.59
C SER A 79 9.83 0.83 -2.04
N ASN A 80 9.49 1.43 -0.90
CA ASN A 80 8.17 1.31 -0.28
C ASN A 80 7.09 1.98 -1.12
N MET A 81 7.39 3.13 -1.72
CA MET A 81 6.51 3.83 -2.65
C MET A 81 6.25 2.99 -3.90
N LYS A 82 7.31 2.43 -4.51
CA LYS A 82 7.18 1.55 -5.68
C LYS A 82 6.33 0.32 -5.35
N TRP A 83 6.60 -0.32 -4.21
CA TRP A 83 5.79 -1.43 -3.71
C TRP A 83 4.33 -1.04 -3.55
N LEU A 84 4.03 0.10 -2.89
CA LEU A 84 2.65 0.56 -2.71
C LEU A 84 1.94 0.75 -4.05
N VAL A 85 2.57 1.44 -5.02
CA VAL A 85 1.99 1.65 -6.36
C VAL A 85 1.65 0.31 -7.02
N CYS A 86 2.57 -0.65 -7.01
CA CYS A 86 2.32 -1.98 -7.58
C CYS A 86 1.12 -2.68 -6.90
N MET A 87 1.00 -2.59 -5.57
CA MET A 87 -0.12 -3.18 -4.84
C MET A 87 -1.45 -2.49 -5.17
N LEU A 88 -1.45 -1.15 -5.29
CA LEU A 88 -2.65 -0.40 -5.67
C LEU A 88 -3.14 -0.76 -7.07
N GLU A 89 -2.20 -0.97 -8.01
CA GLU A 89 -2.50 -1.45 -9.37
C GLU A 89 -3.00 -2.90 -9.38
N GLU A 90 -2.37 -3.78 -8.59
CA GLU A 90 -2.72 -5.20 -8.52
C GLU A 90 -4.12 -5.42 -7.95
N TYR A 91 -4.49 -4.68 -6.90
CA TYR A 91 -5.79 -4.85 -6.23
C TYR A 91 -6.86 -3.86 -6.70
N GLY A 92 -6.60 -3.16 -7.81
CA GLY A 92 -7.61 -2.35 -8.49
C GLY A 92 -8.00 -1.06 -7.79
N PHE A 93 -7.18 -0.56 -6.85
CA PHE A 93 -7.34 0.79 -6.31
C PHE A 93 -7.04 1.86 -7.36
N ILE A 94 -6.12 1.56 -8.28
CA ILE A 94 -5.82 2.36 -9.47
C ILE A 94 -5.74 1.44 -10.69
N ARG A 95 -6.07 1.96 -11.89
CA ARG A 95 -6.06 1.16 -13.12
C ARG A 95 -4.63 0.86 -13.56
N LYS A 96 -4.36 -0.39 -13.94
CA LYS A 96 -3.18 -0.74 -14.75
C LYS A 96 -3.29 -0.14 -16.15
N PRO A 97 -2.15 0.22 -16.79
CA PRO A 97 -2.09 0.40 -18.24
C PRO A 97 -2.76 -0.78 -18.93
N LYS A 98 -3.67 -0.53 -19.89
CA LYS A 98 -4.01 -1.59 -20.84
C LYS A 98 -2.76 -1.83 -21.68
N THR A 99 -2.17 -3.02 -21.60
CA THR A 99 -1.19 -3.43 -22.61
C THR A 99 -1.93 -3.45 -23.94
N ILE A 100 -1.60 -2.52 -24.84
CA ILE A 100 -2.05 -2.60 -26.24
C ILE A 100 -1.26 -3.76 -26.83
N SER A 101 -1.90 -4.93 -26.90
CA SER A 101 -1.38 -6.12 -27.59
C SER A 101 -1.57 -5.98 -29.10
#